data_AF-A0A445FN11-F1
#
_entry.id   AF-A0A445FN11-F1
#
_cell.length_a   1.000
_cell.length_b   1.000
_cell.length_c   1.000
_cell.angle_alpha   90.00
_cell.angle_beta   90.00
_cell.angle_gamma   90.00
#
_symmetry.space_group_name_H-M   'P 1'
#
loop_
_entity.id
_entity.type
_entity.pdbx_description
1 polymer ?
#
loop_
_entity_poly.entity_id
_entity_poly.type
_entity_poly.pdbx_seq_one_letter_code
_entity_poly.pdbx_strand_id
1 'polypeptide(L)'
;MDSESSNSDSQPHPLSNPIDDACHDMSSLEELANRGAWRSIIDKVSRARALSLLHKPHDHLTYLAFNALSFTKLRRFNEASAELDSLEDLDSSHYRYETYPKIYPNRIGSMVPFSLRWLHALIPIKLGQRQQGMDRFYILLDFVRGKIKEKEKLSNLGVSLNLWRKREVFVVNCIIGNHLSQKEFGVCLSLMKELLSRDCSDPLLVSQLGYMQLQIGDLEGAKVSFLKVEELGKSNGSLSEVEFRNLVNRNKALVYLVGKDYVSAVREYEECIERDSADVVAVNNKALCLMYLRDLSDSIKVLESALERVPTVALNETLVVNLCSMYELAYVNHSDIKRTLSNWIARVAPDDFDASYKAACNWCSSNVYRAMQKGKHVELMLNRRVKMVKAKTNSDYDETEVDISLSHRLNAVKPSKTLSICHHATALLQADFDSPDVIAEAGMNATREGYTRYTPNAGTLELRHAICRPAIFALTIIQVIIPAPFYTSDPEIARLADATPVILPSHISNNFLLDPKLLEASLTERSRLLILCSPCNPAGSVYSKKLLEEIAQIVAN
;
A
#
# COMPACT_ATOMS: atom_id res chain seq x y z
N MET A 1 46.16 28.43 -12.08
CA MET A 1 45.17 28.03 -13.09
C MET A 1 44.67 26.66 -12.68
N ASP A 2 43.50 26.74 -12.04
CA ASP A 2 42.42 25.76 -11.92
C ASP A 2 42.69 24.43 -11.20
N SER A 3 42.52 24.52 -9.88
CA SER A 3 42.04 23.42 -9.04
C SER A 3 40.60 23.74 -8.60
N GLU A 4 39.61 23.27 -9.34
CA GLU A 4 38.21 23.27 -8.89
C GLU A 4 37.99 22.06 -7.97
N SER A 5 37.95 22.34 -6.66
CA SER A 5 37.42 21.43 -5.65
C SER A 5 35.89 21.39 -5.77
N SER A 6 35.34 20.23 -6.11
CA SER A 6 33.91 19.94 -6.06
C SER A 6 33.41 19.93 -4.62
N ASN A 7 32.94 21.08 -4.12
CA ASN A 7 32.03 21.15 -2.98
C ASN A 7 30.63 20.74 -3.46
N SER A 8 30.21 19.51 -3.19
CA SER A 8 28.80 19.15 -3.23
C SER A 8 28.16 19.51 -1.88
N ASP A 9 27.31 20.54 -1.91
CA ASP A 9 26.37 20.90 -0.83
C ASP A 9 25.32 19.79 -0.61
N SER A 10 25.74 18.61 -0.15
CA SER A 10 24.83 17.54 0.23
C SER A 10 24.32 17.77 1.65
N GLN A 11 23.03 18.10 1.78
CA GLN A 11 22.38 18.23 3.08
C GLN A 11 22.39 16.87 3.83
N PRO A 12 22.63 16.85 5.15
CA PRO A 12 22.75 15.60 5.90
C PRO A 12 21.43 14.81 5.91
N HIS A 13 21.54 13.50 5.65
CA HIS A 13 20.42 12.56 5.68
C HIS A 13 19.82 12.45 7.10
N PRO A 14 18.50 12.25 7.29
CA PRO A 14 17.88 12.22 8.62
C PRO A 14 18.47 11.15 9.56
N LEU A 15 18.97 10.06 8.99
CA LEU A 15 19.59 8.95 9.73
C LEU A 15 21.08 9.15 10.03
N SER A 16 21.76 10.13 9.43
CA SER A 16 23.19 10.34 9.69
C SER A 16 23.43 11.02 11.04
N ASN A 17 24.59 10.78 11.65
CA ASN A 17 25.03 11.50 12.83
C ASN A 17 26.26 12.35 12.52
N PRO A 18 26.42 13.53 13.16
CA PRO A 18 27.56 14.41 12.92
C PRO A 18 28.95 13.85 13.29
N ILE A 19 29.04 12.60 13.76
CA ILE A 19 30.27 12.00 14.33
C ILE A 19 30.64 10.72 13.59
N ASP A 20 29.91 10.38 12.54
CA ASP A 20 30.18 9.22 11.70
C ASP A 20 31.63 9.25 11.15
N ASP A 21 32.18 10.45 10.88
CA ASP A 21 33.57 10.66 10.39
C ASP A 21 34.70 10.29 11.38
N ALA A 22 34.40 10.09 12.67
CA ALA A 22 35.41 9.79 13.70
C ALA A 22 35.50 8.29 14.06
N CYS A 23 34.66 7.47 13.44
CA CYS A 23 34.54 6.02 13.67
C CYS A 23 35.58 5.23 12.86
N HIS A 24 36.10 4.14 13.43
CA HIS A 24 37.07 3.28 12.74
C HIS A 24 36.50 2.73 11.42
N ASP A 25 37.18 3.00 10.30
CA ASP A 25 36.88 2.44 8.97
C ASP A 25 35.42 2.59 8.51
N MET A 26 34.81 3.74 8.85
CA MET A 26 33.42 4.07 8.51
C MET A 26 33.16 4.10 7.01
N SER A 27 34.06 4.71 6.23
CA SER A 27 33.91 4.83 4.78
C SER A 27 33.75 3.48 4.08
N SER A 28 34.44 2.44 4.57
CA SER A 28 34.29 1.08 4.04
C SER A 28 32.92 0.47 4.38
N LEU A 29 32.38 0.72 5.58
CA LEU A 29 31.03 0.27 5.94
C LEU A 29 29.97 0.96 5.08
N GLU A 30 30.11 2.25 4.84
CA GLU A 30 29.22 3.03 3.97
C GLU A 30 29.29 2.57 2.52
N GLU A 31 30.49 2.31 1.99
CA GLU A 31 30.68 1.79 0.63
C GLU A 31 29.99 0.43 0.45
N LEU A 32 30.15 -0.47 1.43
CA LEU A 32 29.48 -1.77 1.42
C LEU A 32 27.95 -1.62 1.51
N ALA A 33 27.45 -0.70 2.34
CA ALA A 33 26.02 -0.45 2.49
C ALA A 33 25.41 0.14 1.21
N ASN A 34 26.12 1.06 0.57
CA ASN A 34 25.72 1.66 -0.71
C ASN A 34 25.69 0.64 -1.86
N ARG A 35 26.52 -0.41 -1.78
CA ARG A 35 26.50 -1.54 -2.74
C ARG A 35 25.48 -2.63 -2.37
N GLY A 36 24.79 -2.51 -1.24
CA GLY A 36 23.90 -3.54 -0.74
C GLY A 36 24.60 -4.84 -0.35
N ALA A 37 25.89 -4.78 0.02
CA ALA A 37 26.71 -5.93 0.41
C ALA A 37 26.59 -6.21 1.92
N TRP A 38 25.36 -6.46 2.38
CA TRP A 38 25.01 -6.59 3.80
C TRP A 38 25.70 -7.76 4.50
N ARG A 39 25.97 -8.87 3.79
CA ARG A 39 26.72 -10.02 4.35
C ARG A 39 28.15 -9.63 4.68
N SER A 40 28.80 -8.89 3.78
CA SER A 40 30.16 -8.38 3.97
C SER A 40 30.25 -7.42 5.16
N ILE A 41 29.21 -6.63 5.43
CA ILE A 41 29.13 -5.78 6.63
C ILE A 41 29.12 -6.62 7.89
N ILE A 42 28.28 -7.66 7.97
CA ILE A 42 28.22 -8.57 9.13
C ILE A 42 29.58 -9.21 9.41
N ASP A 43 30.26 -9.68 8.37
CA ASP A 43 31.60 -10.26 8.49
C ASP A 43 32.63 -9.22 8.97
N LYS A 44 32.56 -7.99 8.44
CA LYS A 44 33.45 -6.89 8.83
C LYS A 44 33.24 -6.49 10.28
N VAL A 45 31.99 -6.35 10.73
CA VAL A 45 31.66 -6.05 12.12
C VAL A 45 32.16 -7.16 13.04
N SER A 46 31.93 -8.42 12.66
CA SER A 46 32.38 -9.59 13.43
C SER A 46 33.91 -9.63 13.57
N ARG A 47 34.65 -9.35 12.49
CA ARG A 47 36.12 -9.24 12.52
C ARG A 47 36.61 -8.09 13.39
N ALA A 48 36.00 -6.91 13.26
CA ALA A 48 36.38 -5.74 14.06
C ALA A 48 36.19 -5.99 15.57
N ARG A 49 35.12 -6.69 15.96
CA ARG A 49 34.88 -7.14 17.34
C ARG A 49 35.92 -8.17 17.79
N ALA A 50 36.17 -9.20 16.99
CA ALA A 50 37.14 -10.26 17.33
C ALA A 50 38.57 -9.73 17.49
N LEU A 51 38.96 -8.75 16.68
CA LEU A 51 40.27 -8.10 16.73
C LEU A 51 40.33 -6.93 17.73
N SER A 52 39.23 -6.66 18.47
CA SER A 52 39.13 -5.55 19.43
C SER A 52 39.52 -4.18 18.85
N LEU A 53 39.17 -3.91 17.58
CA LEU A 53 39.50 -2.66 16.86
C LEU A 53 38.59 -1.49 17.26
N LEU A 54 37.48 -1.77 17.94
CA LEU A 54 36.53 -0.77 18.42
C LEU A 54 36.99 -0.33 19.82
N HIS A 55 37.54 0.87 19.92
CA HIS A 55 38.17 1.34 21.15
C HIS A 55 37.34 2.37 21.91
N LYS A 56 36.46 3.10 21.21
CA LYS A 56 35.63 4.16 21.80
C LYS A 56 34.18 3.69 21.93
N PRO A 57 33.44 4.14 22.96
CA PRO A 57 32.02 3.81 23.11
C PRO A 57 31.16 4.07 21.86
N HIS A 58 31.37 5.19 21.15
CA HIS A 58 30.62 5.43 19.91
C HIS A 58 30.95 4.47 18.76
N ASP A 59 32.18 3.93 18.69
CA ASP A 59 32.56 2.96 17.65
C ASP A 59 31.68 1.70 17.76
N HIS A 60 31.47 1.23 18.99
CA HIS A 60 30.62 0.08 19.27
C HIS A 60 29.17 0.32 18.83
N LEU A 61 28.63 1.50 19.15
CA LEU A 61 27.26 1.87 18.78
C LEU A 61 27.08 2.00 17.27
N THR A 62 28.02 2.62 16.58
CA THR A 62 27.98 2.75 15.11
C THR A 62 28.08 1.38 14.43
N TYR A 63 29.01 0.53 14.84
CA TYR A 63 29.14 -0.82 14.30
C TYR A 63 27.91 -1.70 14.60
N LEU A 64 27.32 -1.56 15.80
CA LEU A 64 26.07 -2.22 16.16
C LEU A 64 24.92 -1.73 15.27
N ALA A 65 24.84 -0.44 14.96
CA ALA A 65 23.87 0.12 14.02
C ALA A 65 23.97 -0.52 12.63
N PHE A 66 25.18 -0.62 12.08
CA PHE A 66 25.42 -1.30 10.79
C PHE A 66 25.08 -2.79 10.84
N ASN A 67 25.40 -3.47 11.93
CA ASN A 67 25.11 -4.88 12.09
C ASN A 67 23.59 -5.14 12.16
N ALA A 68 22.89 -4.40 13.03
CA ALA A 68 21.44 -4.48 13.16
C ALA A 68 20.73 -4.10 11.85
N LEU A 69 21.20 -3.06 11.16
CA LEU A 69 20.69 -2.69 9.84
C LEU A 69 20.92 -3.81 8.81
N SER A 70 22.10 -4.42 8.80
CA SER A 70 22.41 -5.53 7.87
C SER A 70 21.53 -6.74 8.11
N PHE A 71 21.32 -7.15 9.38
CA PHE A 71 20.36 -8.19 9.70
C PHE A 71 18.93 -7.83 9.25
N THR A 72 18.52 -6.57 9.47
CA THR A 72 17.20 -6.08 9.04
C THR A 72 17.04 -6.17 7.53
N LYS A 73 18.05 -5.73 6.77
CA LYS A 73 18.09 -5.76 5.30
C LYS A 73 18.06 -7.19 4.75
N LEU A 74 18.73 -8.12 5.43
CA LEU A 74 18.67 -9.55 5.13
C LEU A 74 17.39 -10.25 5.64
N ARG A 75 16.42 -9.52 6.19
CA ARG A 75 15.19 -10.05 6.81
C ARG A 75 15.44 -11.01 7.99
N ARG A 76 16.62 -10.96 8.61
CA ARG A 76 17.02 -11.73 9.80
C ARG A 76 16.60 -10.98 11.07
N PHE A 77 15.29 -10.73 11.21
CA PHE A 77 14.76 -9.83 12.25
C PHE A 77 15.01 -10.32 13.68
N ASN A 78 15.06 -11.64 13.91
CA ASN A 78 15.39 -12.20 15.23
C ASN A 78 16.81 -11.83 15.66
N GLU A 79 17.77 -11.87 14.74
CA GLU A 79 19.16 -11.51 15.01
C GLU A 79 19.32 -10.00 15.17
N ALA A 80 18.60 -9.20 14.37
CA ALA A 80 18.52 -7.77 14.58
C ALA A 80 17.94 -7.41 15.96
N SER A 81 16.93 -8.15 16.44
CA SER A 81 16.38 -7.96 17.79
C SER A 81 17.41 -8.31 18.85
N ALA A 82 18.05 -9.49 18.76
CA ALA A 82 19.07 -9.90 19.73
C ALA A 82 20.23 -8.90 19.81
N GLU A 83 20.64 -8.32 18.68
CA GLU A 83 21.64 -7.26 18.63
C GLU A 83 21.19 -6.00 19.39
N LEU A 84 19.93 -5.59 19.22
CA LEU A 84 19.35 -4.42 19.91
C LEU A 84 19.06 -4.67 21.39
N ASP A 85 18.70 -5.90 21.76
CA ASP A 85 18.42 -6.33 23.13
C ASP A 85 19.70 -6.37 23.98
N SER A 86 20.89 -6.33 23.35
CA SER A 86 22.17 -6.16 24.03
C SER A 86 22.42 -4.74 24.55
N LEU A 87 21.63 -3.76 24.12
CA LEU A 87 21.72 -2.37 24.56
C LEU A 87 20.99 -2.18 25.89
N GLU A 88 21.53 -1.30 26.73
CA GLU A 88 20.78 -0.75 27.87
C GLU A 88 19.73 0.24 27.37
N ASP A 89 19.00 0.87 28.30
CA ASP A 89 18.16 2.03 27.99
C ASP A 89 18.96 3.05 27.14
N LEU A 90 18.45 3.39 25.96
CA LEU A 90 19.11 4.29 25.00
C LEU A 90 19.31 5.71 25.54
N ASP A 91 18.59 6.08 26.61
CA ASP A 91 18.72 7.35 27.31
C ASP A 91 19.55 7.26 28.61
N SER A 92 20.11 6.09 28.91
CA SER A 92 21.06 5.85 30.01
C SER A 92 22.24 6.83 29.95
N SER A 93 22.73 7.23 31.13
CA SER A 93 23.95 8.05 31.24
C SER A 93 25.16 7.35 30.62
N HIS A 94 25.17 6.02 30.54
CA HIS A 94 26.23 5.26 29.87
C HIS A 94 26.43 5.68 28.41
N TYR A 95 25.38 6.12 27.71
CA TYR A 95 25.49 6.54 26.30
C TYR A 95 25.65 8.05 26.12
N ARG A 96 26.09 8.78 27.14
CA ARG A 96 26.37 10.22 27.08
C ARG A 96 27.86 10.52 26.93
N TYR A 97 28.21 11.51 26.11
CA TYR A 97 29.61 11.95 25.94
C TYR A 97 30.24 12.39 27.27
N GLU A 98 29.43 13.03 28.11
CA GLU A 98 29.75 13.58 29.43
C GLU A 98 30.27 12.52 30.40
N THR A 99 29.91 11.26 30.19
CA THR A 99 30.34 10.12 31.00
C THR A 99 31.80 9.74 30.72
N TYR A 100 32.35 10.13 29.56
CA TYR A 100 33.73 9.82 29.14
C TYR A 100 34.54 11.09 28.86
N PRO A 101 34.75 11.97 29.86
CA PRO A 101 35.40 13.27 29.65
C PRO A 101 36.86 13.16 29.17
N LYS A 102 37.53 12.04 29.48
CA LYS A 102 38.90 11.76 28.99
C LYS A 102 38.95 11.46 27.49
N ILE A 103 37.88 10.87 26.94
CA ILE A 103 37.81 10.46 25.52
C ILE A 103 37.16 11.58 24.68
N TYR A 104 36.17 12.27 25.26
CA TYR A 104 35.40 13.31 24.57
C TYR A 104 35.44 14.64 25.34
N PRO A 105 36.59 15.33 25.36
CA PRO A 105 36.66 16.64 25.98
C PRO A 105 35.69 17.60 25.27
N ASN A 106 34.90 18.34 26.04
CA ASN A 106 33.97 19.37 25.58
C ASN A 106 32.81 18.88 24.68
N ARG A 107 32.47 17.58 24.70
CA ARG A 107 31.28 17.06 24.00
C ARG A 107 30.16 16.76 24.98
N ILE A 108 28.93 17.05 24.54
CA ILE A 108 27.71 16.95 25.34
C ILE A 108 26.65 16.27 24.48
N GLY A 109 25.81 15.42 25.08
CA GLY A 109 24.68 14.77 24.43
C GLY A 109 24.85 13.26 24.23
N SER A 110 23.92 12.67 23.47
CA SER A 110 23.89 11.22 23.26
C SER A 110 24.87 10.77 22.17
N MET A 111 25.56 9.67 22.44
CA MET A 111 26.35 8.91 21.48
C MET A 111 25.50 7.98 20.62
N VAL A 112 24.25 7.70 21.01
CA VAL A 112 23.38 6.74 20.34
C VAL A 112 22.99 7.26 18.94
N PRO A 113 23.35 6.53 17.87
CA PRO A 113 22.91 6.82 16.52
C PRO A 113 21.38 6.93 16.42
N PHE A 114 20.90 7.92 15.68
CA PHE A 114 19.44 8.04 15.44
C PHE A 114 18.88 6.80 14.72
N SER A 115 19.66 6.20 13.81
CA SER A 115 19.33 4.93 13.16
C SER A 115 19.08 3.78 14.13
N LEU A 116 19.79 3.70 15.26
CA LEU A 116 19.54 2.69 16.28
C LEU A 116 18.23 2.90 17.01
N ARG A 117 17.88 4.15 17.33
CA ARG A 117 16.57 4.47 17.92
C ARG A 117 15.43 4.09 16.98
N TRP A 118 15.61 4.35 15.69
CA TRP A 118 14.67 3.96 14.65
C TRP A 118 14.56 2.43 14.51
N LEU A 119 15.68 1.70 14.45
CA LEU A 119 15.69 0.24 14.37
C LEU A 119 15.04 -0.39 15.61
N HIS A 120 15.29 0.14 16.80
CA HIS A 120 14.67 -0.30 18.05
C HIS A 120 13.14 -0.21 18.00
N ALA A 121 12.57 0.80 17.33
CA ALA A 121 11.13 0.91 17.09
C ALA A 121 10.63 0.02 15.94
N LEU A 122 11.41 -0.12 14.86
CA LEU A 122 11.03 -0.85 13.66
C LEU A 122 11.03 -2.38 13.84
N ILE A 123 12.02 -2.94 14.53
CA ILE A 123 12.23 -4.40 14.59
C ILE A 123 11.06 -5.15 15.21
N PRO A 124 10.44 -4.72 16.33
CA PRO A 124 9.27 -5.39 16.88
C PRO A 124 8.11 -5.47 15.86
N ILE A 125 7.88 -4.41 15.07
CA ILE A 125 6.87 -4.45 14.00
C ILE A 125 7.20 -5.52 12.95
N LYS A 126 8.47 -5.66 12.56
CA LYS A 126 8.90 -6.69 11.61
C LYS A 126 8.79 -8.12 12.17
N LEU A 127 8.82 -8.27 13.49
CA LEU A 127 8.56 -9.53 14.20
C LEU A 127 7.07 -9.79 14.47
N GLY A 128 6.16 -8.93 13.99
CA GLY A 128 4.72 -9.05 14.23
C GLY A 128 4.26 -8.51 15.59
N GLN A 129 5.17 -7.99 16.42
CA GLN A 129 4.88 -7.34 17.70
C GLN A 129 4.51 -5.85 17.47
N ARG A 130 3.40 -5.64 16.74
CA ARG A 130 2.99 -4.29 16.30
C ARG A 130 2.84 -3.31 17.45
N GLN A 131 2.15 -3.69 18.52
CA GLN A 131 1.86 -2.79 19.64
C GLN A 131 3.16 -2.23 20.25
N GLN A 132 4.09 -3.12 20.58
CA GLN A 132 5.40 -2.73 21.11
C GLN A 132 6.18 -1.82 20.16
N GLY A 133 6.20 -2.11 18.85
CA GLY A 133 6.89 -1.26 17.88
C GLY A 133 6.22 0.11 17.70
N MET A 134 4.90 0.17 17.72
CA MET A 134 4.15 1.44 17.67
C MET A 134 4.39 2.28 18.92
N ASP A 135 4.37 1.68 20.12
CA ASP A 135 4.68 2.37 21.37
C ASP A 135 6.09 2.98 21.30
N ARG A 136 7.08 2.20 20.83
CA ARG A 136 8.46 2.68 20.64
C ARG A 136 8.55 3.80 19.58
N PHE A 137 7.78 3.75 18.51
CA PHE A 137 7.74 4.83 17.51
C PHE A 137 7.16 6.13 18.09
N TYR A 138 6.08 6.05 18.89
CA TYR A 138 5.52 7.24 19.55
C TYR A 138 6.46 7.81 20.63
N ILE A 139 7.16 6.95 21.37
CA ILE A 139 8.23 7.38 22.29
C ILE A 139 9.36 8.08 21.51
N LEU A 140 9.77 7.52 20.36
CA LEU A 140 10.78 8.15 19.51
C LEU A 140 10.29 9.50 18.95
N LEU A 141 9.02 9.62 18.59
CA LEU A 141 8.43 10.88 18.13
C LEU A 141 8.44 11.94 19.24
N ASP A 142 8.08 11.57 20.47
CA ASP A 142 8.15 12.47 21.62
C ASP A 142 9.59 12.93 21.89
N PHE A 143 10.56 12.01 21.85
CA PHE A 143 11.98 12.33 21.97
C PHE A 143 12.44 13.33 20.90
N VAL A 144 12.08 13.11 19.64
CA VAL A 144 12.42 14.03 18.53
C VAL A 144 11.79 15.40 18.75
N ARG A 145 10.51 15.46 19.12
CA ARG A 145 9.79 16.72 19.41
C ARG A 145 10.40 17.47 20.59
N GLY A 146 10.84 16.76 21.63
CA GLY A 146 11.58 17.33 22.75
C GLY A 146 12.88 18.00 22.28
N LYS A 147 13.63 17.35 21.38
CA LYS A 147 14.87 17.90 20.80
C LYS A 147 14.64 19.12 19.91
N ILE A 148 13.54 19.16 19.17
CA ILE A 148 13.14 20.35 18.40
C ILE A 148 12.85 21.51 19.35
N LYS A 149 12.00 21.31 20.36
CA LYS A 149 11.65 22.34 21.35
C LYS A 149 12.87 22.89 22.11
N GLU A 150 13.83 22.05 22.44
CA GLU A 150 15.10 22.44 23.07
C GLU A 150 15.91 23.37 22.16
N LYS A 151 15.99 23.04 20.86
CA LYS A 151 16.78 23.76 19.87
C LYS A 151 16.14 25.06 19.39
N GLU A 152 14.82 25.15 19.36
CA GLU A 152 14.10 26.38 19.03
C GLU A 152 14.37 27.51 20.05
N LYS A 153 14.71 27.16 21.29
CA LYS A 153 15.10 28.14 22.32
C LYS A 153 16.52 28.70 22.13
N LEU A 154 17.34 28.09 21.29
CA LEU A 154 18.75 28.40 21.11
C LEU A 154 18.95 29.12 19.76
N SER A 155 19.25 30.42 19.80
CA SER A 155 19.15 31.36 18.67
C SER A 155 20.07 31.12 17.46
N ASN A 156 20.98 30.14 17.49
CA ASN A 156 22.05 29.94 16.49
C ASN A 156 22.16 28.51 15.91
N LEU A 157 21.10 27.69 15.97
CA LEU A 157 21.16 26.26 15.60
C LEU A 157 20.40 25.88 14.31
N GLY A 158 20.22 26.80 13.36
CA GLY A 158 19.38 26.60 12.15
C GLY A 158 19.58 25.27 11.42
N VAL A 159 20.83 24.87 11.13
CA VAL A 159 21.15 23.59 10.47
C VAL A 159 20.77 22.38 11.34
N SER A 160 21.07 22.44 12.63
CA SER A 160 20.74 21.38 13.59
C SER A 160 19.22 21.24 13.75
N LEU A 161 18.50 22.36 13.85
CA LEU A 161 17.05 22.38 13.96
C LEU A 161 16.39 21.75 12.71
N ASN A 162 16.86 22.10 11.51
CA ASN A 162 16.36 21.53 10.26
C ASN A 162 16.56 20.00 10.21
N LEU A 163 17.71 19.49 10.65
CA LEU A 163 17.93 18.03 10.73
C LEU A 163 16.91 17.34 11.65
N TRP A 164 16.61 17.91 12.82
CA TRP A 164 15.61 17.34 13.73
C TRP A 164 14.19 17.43 13.19
N ARG A 165 13.84 18.49 12.46
CA ARG A 165 12.56 18.58 11.74
C ARG A 165 12.43 17.50 10.66
N LYS A 166 13.49 17.25 9.87
CA LYS A 166 13.52 16.13 8.92
C LYS A 166 13.35 14.77 9.62
N ARG A 167 13.93 14.59 10.81
CA ARG A 167 13.74 13.39 11.63
C ARG A 167 12.30 13.24 12.13
N GLU A 168 11.64 14.35 12.48
CA GLU A 168 10.21 14.33 12.85
C GLU A 168 9.37 13.83 11.68
N VAL A 169 9.51 14.45 10.51
CA VAL A 169 8.81 14.04 9.29
C VAL A 169 9.06 12.56 8.99
N PHE A 170 10.31 12.10 9.10
CA PHE A 170 10.68 10.70 8.90
C PHE A 170 9.98 9.74 9.88
N VAL A 171 9.96 10.05 11.18
CA VAL A 171 9.32 9.20 12.21
C VAL A 171 7.80 9.21 12.04
N VAL A 172 7.19 10.37 11.80
CA VAL A 172 5.74 10.47 11.55
C VAL A 172 5.36 9.67 10.30
N ASN A 173 6.15 9.73 9.23
CA ASN A 173 5.91 8.91 8.03
C ASN A 173 6.03 7.40 8.31
N CYS A 174 6.94 6.97 9.20
CA CYS A 174 6.99 5.57 9.64
C CYS A 174 5.71 5.16 10.39
N ILE A 175 5.19 6.04 11.25
CA ILE A 175 3.94 5.82 12.02
C ILE A 175 2.74 5.78 11.07
N ILE A 176 2.62 6.76 10.16
CA ILE A 176 1.58 6.82 9.13
C ILE A 176 1.61 5.55 8.29
N GLY A 177 2.78 5.13 7.80
CA GLY A 177 2.90 3.90 7.00
C GLY A 177 2.37 2.66 7.71
N ASN A 178 2.61 2.54 9.02
CA ASN A 178 2.07 1.45 9.83
C ASN A 178 0.55 1.53 9.99
N HIS A 179 -0.01 2.70 10.31
CA HIS A 179 -1.46 2.89 10.41
C HIS A 179 -2.17 2.68 9.07
N LEU A 180 -1.57 3.15 7.98
CA LEU A 180 -2.09 3.03 6.62
C LEU A 180 -2.18 1.56 6.18
N SER A 181 -1.17 0.74 6.53
CA SER A 181 -1.20 -0.71 6.29
C SER A 181 -2.38 -1.42 6.97
N GLN A 182 -2.87 -0.87 8.08
CA GLN A 182 -4.02 -1.37 8.83
C GLN A 182 -5.33 -0.65 8.49
N LYS A 183 -5.32 0.25 7.50
CA LYS A 183 -6.48 1.03 7.05
C LYS A 183 -7.05 1.94 8.14
N GLU A 184 -6.20 2.37 9.08
CA GLU A 184 -6.54 3.31 10.16
C GLU A 184 -6.45 4.77 9.67
N PHE A 185 -7.24 5.08 8.64
CA PHE A 185 -7.12 6.33 7.87
C PHE A 185 -7.32 7.62 8.69
N GLY A 186 -8.18 7.59 9.71
CA GLY A 186 -8.43 8.77 10.56
C GLY A 186 -7.17 9.22 11.30
N VAL A 187 -6.36 8.28 11.80
CA VAL A 187 -5.10 8.59 12.48
C VAL A 187 -4.08 9.11 11.47
N CYS A 188 -4.00 8.50 10.28
CA CYS A 188 -3.12 8.95 9.20
C CYS A 188 -3.41 10.41 8.81
N LEU A 189 -4.67 10.77 8.59
CA LEU A 189 -5.08 12.13 8.25
C LEU A 189 -4.77 13.12 9.37
N SER A 190 -4.98 12.74 10.64
CA SER A 190 -4.65 13.59 11.80
C SER A 190 -3.15 13.89 11.89
N LEU A 191 -2.30 12.87 11.73
CA LEU A 191 -0.86 13.03 11.74
C LEU A 191 -0.38 13.87 10.55
N MET A 192 -1.01 13.68 9.39
CA MET A 192 -0.67 14.43 8.19
C MET A 192 -1.05 15.91 8.31
N LYS A 193 -2.22 16.20 8.88
CA LYS A 193 -2.65 17.57 9.20
C LYS A 193 -1.66 18.24 10.16
N GLU A 194 -1.16 17.50 11.16
CA GLU A 194 -0.16 18.03 12.09
C GLU A 194 1.13 18.43 11.37
N LEU A 195 1.65 17.60 10.45
CA LEU A 195 2.84 17.94 9.66
C LEU A 195 2.61 19.17 8.78
N LEU A 196 1.50 19.18 8.02
CA LEU A 196 1.17 20.27 7.10
C LEU A 196 0.87 21.59 7.83
N SER A 197 0.40 21.56 9.07
CA SER A 197 0.19 22.77 9.88
C SER A 197 1.50 23.51 10.18
N ARG A 198 2.64 22.81 10.13
CA ARG A 198 3.97 23.34 10.42
C ARG A 198 4.75 23.69 9.16
N ASP A 199 4.56 22.90 8.10
CA ASP A 199 5.14 23.14 6.78
C ASP A 199 4.12 22.81 5.69
N CYS A 200 3.27 23.79 5.38
CA CYS A 200 2.27 23.69 4.30
C CYS A 200 2.88 23.86 2.91
N SER A 201 4.20 24.07 2.83
CA SER A 201 4.92 24.44 1.62
C SER A 201 5.86 23.35 1.09
N ASP A 202 5.88 22.17 1.72
CA ASP A 202 6.61 21.00 1.22
C ASP A 202 5.77 20.24 0.17
N PRO A 203 6.15 20.25 -1.12
CA PRO A 203 5.42 19.55 -2.16
C PRO A 203 5.37 18.02 -1.96
N LEU A 204 6.35 17.43 -1.27
CA LEU A 204 6.36 15.99 -0.98
C LEU A 204 5.28 15.63 0.04
N LEU A 205 5.14 16.42 1.11
CA LEU A 205 4.09 16.23 2.10
C LEU A 205 2.70 16.41 1.46
N VAL A 206 2.51 17.46 0.68
CA VAL A 206 1.20 17.67 0.02
C VAL A 206 0.87 16.54 -0.97
N SER A 207 1.85 16.04 -1.72
CA SER A 207 1.67 14.86 -2.59
C SER A 207 1.32 13.60 -1.79
N GLN A 208 1.98 13.37 -0.64
CA GLN A 208 1.66 12.25 0.26
C GLN A 208 0.22 12.31 0.78
N LEU A 209 -0.31 13.51 1.09
CA LEU A 209 -1.72 13.67 1.46
C LEU A 209 -2.63 13.25 0.30
N GLY A 210 -2.32 13.69 -0.92
CA GLY A 210 -3.03 13.28 -2.12
C GLY A 210 -3.06 11.77 -2.31
N TYR A 211 -1.94 11.07 -2.06
CA TYR A 211 -1.90 9.60 -2.09
C TYR A 211 -2.76 8.95 -1.02
N MET A 212 -2.79 9.50 0.19
CA MET A 212 -3.67 8.99 1.26
C MET A 212 -5.15 9.21 0.93
N GLN A 213 -5.52 10.39 0.45
CA GLN A 213 -6.88 10.71 -0.01
C GLN A 213 -7.31 9.78 -1.12
N LEU A 214 -6.43 9.55 -2.10
CA LEU A 214 -6.61 8.53 -3.11
C LEU A 214 -6.92 7.19 -2.43
N GLN A 215 -6.06 6.65 -1.56
CA GLN A 215 -6.28 5.34 -0.93
C GLN A 215 -7.61 5.20 -0.16
N ILE A 216 -8.12 6.31 0.40
CA ILE A 216 -9.42 6.37 1.10
C ILE A 216 -10.60 6.40 0.11
N GLY A 217 -10.35 6.76 -1.16
CA GLY A 217 -11.35 6.91 -2.22
C GLY A 217 -11.80 8.35 -2.45
N ASP A 218 -11.12 9.33 -1.84
CA ASP A 218 -11.37 10.76 -2.04
C ASP A 218 -10.57 11.29 -3.24
N LEU A 219 -11.12 11.11 -4.43
CA LEU A 219 -10.50 11.55 -5.68
C LEU A 219 -10.47 13.08 -5.83
N GLU A 220 -11.49 13.78 -5.35
CA GLU A 220 -11.56 15.24 -5.49
C GLU A 220 -10.59 15.93 -4.53
N GLY A 221 -10.53 15.49 -3.26
CA GLY A 221 -9.52 15.98 -2.32
C GLY A 221 -8.10 15.70 -2.82
N ALA A 222 -7.84 14.52 -3.38
CA ALA A 222 -6.55 14.21 -3.99
C ALA A 222 -6.18 15.14 -5.15
N LYS A 223 -7.13 15.46 -6.04
CA LYS A 223 -6.90 16.42 -7.12
C LYS A 223 -6.55 17.81 -6.58
N VAL A 224 -7.27 18.28 -5.56
CA VAL A 224 -6.98 19.57 -4.90
C VAL A 224 -5.57 19.57 -4.32
N SER A 225 -5.19 18.51 -3.60
CA SER A 225 -3.83 18.36 -3.06
C SER A 225 -2.77 18.36 -4.17
N PHE A 226 -2.97 17.61 -5.26
CA PHE A 226 -2.00 17.57 -6.36
C PHE A 226 -1.91 18.87 -7.16
N LEU A 227 -3.02 19.57 -7.35
CA LEU A 227 -3.00 20.93 -7.93
C LEU A 227 -2.22 21.88 -7.02
N LYS A 228 -2.36 21.74 -5.70
CA LYS A 228 -1.59 22.55 -4.76
C LYS A 228 -0.08 22.34 -4.89
N VAL A 229 0.36 21.11 -5.15
CA VAL A 229 1.79 20.82 -5.44
C VAL A 229 2.27 21.59 -6.66
N GLU A 230 1.45 21.67 -7.72
CA GLU A 230 1.79 22.43 -8.94
C GLU A 230 1.86 23.94 -8.67
N GLU A 231 0.94 24.48 -7.86
CA GLU A 231 0.92 25.90 -7.46
C GLU A 231 2.11 26.31 -6.58
N LEU A 232 2.54 25.44 -5.67
CA LEU A 232 3.67 25.72 -4.78
C LEU A 232 4.96 25.98 -5.59
N GLY A 233 5.06 25.41 -6.80
CA GLY A 233 6.28 25.49 -7.61
C GLY A 233 7.50 24.93 -6.86
N LYS A 234 8.69 25.22 -7.37
CA LYS A 234 9.97 24.82 -6.75
C LYS A 234 10.33 25.66 -5.51
N SER A 235 9.37 26.32 -4.86
CA SER A 235 9.64 27.42 -3.91
C SER A 235 10.46 27.02 -2.67
N ASN A 236 10.61 25.73 -2.36
CA ASN A 236 11.44 25.23 -1.25
C ASN A 236 12.49 24.21 -1.70
N GLY A 237 13.77 24.53 -1.45
CA GLY A 237 14.96 23.87 -1.99
C GLY A 237 15.28 22.45 -1.51
N SER A 238 14.34 21.50 -1.60
CA SER A 238 14.64 20.08 -1.37
C SER A 238 14.66 19.21 -2.64
N LEU A 239 14.02 19.66 -3.73
CA LEU A 239 13.93 18.92 -4.99
C LEU A 239 14.67 19.66 -6.11
N SER A 240 15.38 18.92 -6.94
CA SER A 240 15.84 19.41 -8.23
C SER A 240 14.66 19.73 -9.16
N GLU A 241 14.93 20.49 -10.22
CA GLU A 241 13.91 20.82 -11.22
C GLU A 241 13.29 19.57 -11.85
N VAL A 242 14.13 18.56 -12.12
CA VAL A 242 13.69 17.28 -12.70
C VAL A 242 12.83 16.51 -11.71
N GLU A 243 13.25 16.40 -10.44
CA GLU A 243 12.48 15.68 -9.41
C GLU A 243 11.13 16.33 -9.13
N PHE A 244 11.08 17.67 -9.08
CA PHE A 244 9.83 18.41 -8.89
C PHE A 244 8.87 18.20 -10.07
N ARG A 245 9.34 18.35 -11.31
CA ARG A 245 8.51 18.12 -12.49
C ARG A 245 8.02 16.68 -12.57
N ASN A 246 8.88 15.70 -12.29
CA ASN A 246 8.48 14.30 -12.25
C ASN A 246 7.48 14.03 -11.12
N LEU A 247 7.58 14.68 -9.96
CA LEU A 247 6.56 14.59 -8.91
C LEU A 247 5.18 15.07 -9.42
N VAL A 248 5.14 16.23 -10.10
CA VAL A 248 3.90 16.78 -10.67
C VAL A 248 3.31 15.85 -11.73
N ASN A 249 4.10 15.41 -12.71
CA ASN A 249 3.63 14.50 -13.75
C ASN A 249 3.17 13.14 -13.18
N ARG A 250 3.88 12.57 -12.18
CA ARG A 250 3.44 11.35 -11.49
C ARG A 250 2.10 11.55 -10.78
N ASN A 251 1.91 12.67 -10.08
CA ASN A 251 0.63 13.01 -9.45
C ASN A 251 -0.51 13.08 -10.49
N LYS A 252 -0.31 13.77 -11.62
CA LYS A 252 -1.27 13.85 -12.73
C LYS A 252 -1.59 12.47 -13.31
N ALA A 253 -0.56 11.66 -13.57
CA ALA A 253 -0.69 10.31 -14.09
C ALA A 253 -1.54 9.42 -13.17
N LEU A 254 -1.41 9.57 -11.86
CA LEU A 254 -2.19 8.81 -10.88
C LEU A 254 -3.67 9.21 -10.88
N VAL A 255 -3.99 10.50 -11.06
CA VAL A 255 -5.38 10.96 -11.25
C VAL A 255 -5.97 10.33 -12.51
N TYR A 256 -5.24 10.32 -13.63
CA TYR A 256 -5.67 9.67 -14.86
C TYR A 256 -5.85 8.16 -14.70
N LEU A 257 -4.92 7.49 -14.01
CA LEU A 257 -4.98 6.06 -13.74
C LEU A 257 -6.24 5.70 -12.93
N VAL A 258 -6.55 6.44 -11.87
CA VAL A 258 -7.79 6.25 -11.08
C VAL A 258 -9.03 6.58 -11.91
N GLY A 259 -8.94 7.59 -12.78
CA GLY A 259 -9.95 7.93 -13.79
C GLY A 259 -10.09 6.92 -14.93
N LYS A 260 -9.22 5.89 -14.97
CA LYS A 260 -9.12 4.88 -16.05
C LYS A 260 -8.77 5.44 -17.42
N ASP A 261 -8.23 6.65 -17.46
CA ASP A 261 -7.63 7.22 -18.64
C ASP A 261 -6.15 6.79 -18.72
N TYR A 262 -5.95 5.52 -19.05
CA TYR A 262 -4.61 4.93 -19.10
C TYR A 262 -3.75 5.54 -20.21
N VAL A 263 -4.36 6.09 -21.26
CA VAL A 263 -3.62 6.71 -22.37
C VAL A 263 -2.97 8.01 -21.90
N SER A 264 -3.71 8.87 -21.21
CA SER A 264 -3.15 10.08 -20.62
C SER A 264 -2.14 9.76 -19.53
N ALA A 265 -2.40 8.76 -18.68
CA ALA A 265 -1.45 8.32 -17.68
C ALA A 265 -0.11 7.85 -18.29
N VAL A 266 -0.13 7.09 -19.39
CA VAL A 266 1.08 6.66 -20.10
C VAL A 266 1.88 7.85 -20.62
N ARG A 267 1.23 8.90 -21.16
CA ARG A 267 1.93 10.10 -21.64
C ARG A 267 2.65 10.82 -20.51
N GLU A 268 1.97 11.01 -19.38
CA GLU A 268 2.55 11.67 -18.20
C GLU A 268 3.75 10.88 -17.64
N TYR A 269 3.64 9.55 -17.55
CA TYR A 269 4.78 8.72 -17.13
C TYR A 269 5.91 8.70 -18.15
N GLU A 270 5.61 8.75 -19.45
CA GLU A 270 6.65 8.82 -20.47
C GLU A 270 7.46 10.10 -20.36
N GLU A 271 6.80 11.24 -20.15
CA GLU A 271 7.51 12.50 -19.90
C GLU A 271 8.44 12.44 -18.66
N CYS A 272 8.07 11.66 -17.64
CA CYS A 272 8.94 11.44 -16.48
C CYS A 272 10.19 10.65 -16.87
N ILE A 273 10.03 9.59 -17.66
CA ILE A 273 11.10 8.68 -18.09
C ILE A 273 12.04 9.36 -19.08
N GLU A 274 11.53 10.22 -19.96
CA GLU A 274 12.33 11.04 -20.88
C GLU A 274 13.24 12.01 -20.14
N ARG A 275 12.77 12.58 -19.02
CA ARG A 275 13.56 13.49 -18.17
C ARG A 275 14.53 12.77 -17.26
N ASP A 276 14.09 11.64 -16.69
CA ASP A 276 14.88 10.79 -15.83
C ASP A 276 14.57 9.32 -16.09
N SER A 277 15.47 8.67 -16.83
CA SER A 277 15.33 7.24 -17.11
C SER A 277 15.51 6.33 -15.89
N ALA A 278 15.95 6.88 -14.75
CA ALA A 278 16.02 6.17 -13.47
C ALA A 278 14.75 6.33 -12.61
N ASP A 279 13.70 7.03 -13.08
CA ASP A 279 12.41 7.12 -12.36
C ASP A 279 11.62 5.81 -12.48
N VAL A 280 12.04 4.83 -11.69
CA VAL A 280 11.46 3.48 -11.67
C VAL A 280 9.99 3.45 -11.26
N VAL A 281 9.51 4.48 -10.56
CA VAL A 281 8.10 4.63 -10.23
C VAL A 281 7.30 4.90 -11.51
N ALA A 282 7.77 5.85 -12.33
CA ALA A 282 7.16 6.14 -13.62
C ALA A 282 7.25 4.95 -14.58
N VAL A 283 8.41 4.30 -14.68
CA VAL A 283 8.61 3.09 -15.51
C VAL A 283 7.60 2.00 -15.14
N ASN A 284 7.53 1.63 -13.86
CA ASN A 284 6.66 0.57 -13.39
C ASN A 284 5.18 0.90 -13.62
N ASN A 285 4.78 2.14 -13.33
CA ASN A 285 3.39 2.55 -13.50
C ASN A 285 2.99 2.72 -14.97
N LYS A 286 3.91 3.14 -15.86
CA LYS A 286 3.71 3.13 -17.32
C LYS A 286 3.41 1.71 -17.80
N ALA A 287 4.23 0.73 -17.40
CA ALA A 287 4.02 -0.66 -17.77
C ALA A 287 2.67 -1.17 -17.29
N LEU A 288 2.27 -0.88 -16.05
CA LEU A 288 0.93 -1.25 -15.56
C LEU A 288 -0.20 -0.61 -16.39
N CYS A 289 -0.06 0.66 -16.81
CA CYS A 289 -1.04 1.31 -17.68
C CYS A 289 -1.12 0.65 -19.06
N LEU A 290 0.03 0.30 -19.67
CA LEU A 290 0.09 -0.43 -20.94
C LEU A 290 -0.56 -1.82 -20.83
N MET A 291 -0.32 -2.53 -19.72
CA MET A 291 -0.99 -3.79 -19.42
C MET A 291 -2.52 -3.61 -19.34
N TYR A 292 -3.01 -2.56 -18.67
CA TYR A 292 -4.46 -2.25 -18.63
C TYR A 292 -5.04 -1.89 -20.00
N LEU A 293 -4.23 -1.29 -20.88
CA LEU A 293 -4.56 -1.06 -22.29
C LEU A 293 -4.47 -2.34 -23.15
N ARG A 294 -4.07 -3.47 -22.56
CA ARG A 294 -3.85 -4.78 -23.21
C ARG A 294 -2.65 -4.81 -24.16
N ASP A 295 -1.74 -3.86 -24.01
CA ASP A 295 -0.46 -3.86 -24.73
C ASP A 295 0.62 -4.55 -23.88
N LEU A 296 0.54 -5.88 -23.81
CA LEU A 296 1.47 -6.68 -23.02
C LEU A 296 2.90 -6.63 -23.58
N SER A 297 3.05 -6.53 -24.90
CA SER A 297 4.35 -6.46 -25.56
C SER A 297 5.12 -5.23 -25.09
N ASP A 298 4.53 -4.04 -25.22
CA ASP A 298 5.24 -2.82 -24.88
C ASP A 298 5.34 -2.63 -23.36
N SER A 299 4.38 -3.15 -22.60
CA SER A 299 4.47 -3.25 -21.14
C SER A 299 5.71 -4.04 -20.68
N ILE A 300 5.95 -5.22 -21.26
CA ILE A 300 7.12 -6.05 -20.95
C ILE A 300 8.41 -5.35 -21.35
N LYS A 301 8.47 -4.79 -22.57
CA LYS A 301 9.65 -4.07 -23.07
C LYS A 301 10.05 -2.90 -22.17
N VAL A 302 9.09 -2.14 -21.65
CA VAL A 302 9.37 -1.02 -20.73
C VAL A 302 10.09 -1.50 -19.47
N LEU A 303 9.66 -2.61 -18.87
CA LEU A 303 10.28 -3.16 -17.66
C LEU A 303 11.63 -3.82 -17.94
N GLU A 304 11.75 -4.59 -19.02
CA GLU A 304 13.02 -5.21 -19.43
C GLU A 304 14.08 -4.16 -19.74
N SER A 305 13.72 -3.12 -20.51
CA SER A 305 14.64 -2.03 -20.85
C SER A 305 15.15 -1.29 -19.60
N ALA A 306 14.31 -1.14 -18.57
CA ALA A 306 14.74 -0.53 -17.32
C ALA A 306 15.74 -1.42 -16.55
N LEU A 307 15.49 -2.73 -16.50
CA LEU A 307 16.43 -3.69 -15.90
C LEU A 307 17.78 -3.74 -16.64
N GLU A 308 17.78 -3.54 -17.96
CA GLU A 308 19.00 -3.48 -18.75
C GLU A 308 19.77 -2.16 -18.58
N ARG A 309 19.08 -1.02 -18.57
CA ARG A 309 19.70 0.32 -18.55
C ARG A 309 20.17 0.76 -17.17
N VAL A 310 19.35 0.52 -16.15
CA VAL A 310 19.56 1.01 -14.77
C VAL A 310 19.35 -0.11 -13.75
N PRO A 311 20.09 -1.24 -13.85
CA PRO A 311 19.82 -2.44 -13.06
C PRO A 311 19.84 -2.21 -11.54
N THR A 312 20.73 -1.34 -11.05
CA THR A 312 20.84 -1.02 -9.62
C THR A 312 19.59 -0.34 -9.06
N VAL A 313 18.91 0.46 -9.87
CA VAL A 313 17.70 1.21 -9.46
C VAL A 313 16.43 0.43 -9.81
N ALA A 314 16.39 -0.18 -11.00
CA ALA A 314 15.24 -0.91 -11.52
C ALA A 314 15.01 -2.27 -10.86
N LEU A 315 16.03 -2.87 -10.25
CA LEU A 315 15.90 -4.15 -9.57
C LEU A 315 15.17 -4.01 -8.23
N ASN A 316 13.86 -3.83 -8.33
CA ASN A 316 12.91 -3.77 -7.23
C ASN A 316 11.98 -4.97 -7.28
N GLU A 317 11.63 -5.53 -6.12
CA GLU A 317 10.71 -6.66 -5.98
C GLU A 317 9.37 -6.43 -6.69
N THR A 318 8.80 -5.22 -6.58
CA THR A 318 7.52 -4.85 -7.21
C THR A 318 7.60 -4.92 -8.73
N LEU A 319 8.68 -4.37 -9.30
CA LEU A 319 8.90 -4.35 -10.73
C LEU A 319 9.08 -5.78 -11.27
N VAL A 320 9.91 -6.59 -10.58
CA VAL A 320 10.16 -7.98 -10.97
C VAL A 320 8.91 -8.85 -10.86
N VAL A 321 8.09 -8.66 -9.82
CA VAL A 321 6.79 -9.36 -9.67
C VAL A 321 5.82 -8.96 -10.78
N ASN A 322 5.75 -7.67 -11.13
CA ASN A 322 4.91 -7.20 -12.23
C ASN A 322 5.36 -7.77 -13.56
N LEU A 323 6.66 -7.74 -13.87
CA LEU A 323 7.24 -8.34 -15.07
C LEU A 323 6.97 -9.85 -15.14
N CYS A 324 7.19 -10.57 -14.03
CA CYS A 324 6.86 -11.99 -13.94
C CYS A 324 5.38 -12.27 -14.20
N SER A 325 4.48 -11.41 -13.73
CA SER A 325 3.04 -11.54 -13.97
C SER A 325 2.70 -11.29 -15.43
N MET A 326 3.34 -10.31 -16.07
CA MET A 326 3.17 -10.04 -17.49
C MET A 326 3.68 -11.19 -18.36
N TYR A 327 4.79 -11.85 -17.98
CA TYR A 327 5.25 -13.06 -18.68
C TYR A 327 4.23 -14.19 -18.63
N GLU A 328 3.56 -14.41 -17.50
CA GLU A 328 2.50 -15.42 -17.39
C GLU A 328 1.29 -15.11 -18.29
N LEU A 329 0.99 -13.83 -18.47
CA LEU A 329 -0.10 -13.39 -19.33
C LEU A 329 0.26 -13.44 -20.83
N ALA A 330 1.52 -13.17 -21.17
CA ALA A 330 1.97 -13.02 -22.55
C ALA A 330 2.48 -14.32 -23.18
N TYR A 331 3.07 -15.24 -22.41
CA TYR A 331 3.81 -16.38 -22.93
C TYR A 331 3.30 -17.72 -22.41
N VAL A 332 3.20 -18.70 -23.32
CA VAL A 332 2.90 -20.10 -22.96
C VAL A 332 4.07 -20.74 -22.20
N ASN A 333 5.31 -20.48 -22.63
CA ASN A 333 6.54 -20.98 -21.99
C ASN A 333 7.11 -19.96 -20.97
N HIS A 334 6.25 -19.33 -20.18
CA HIS A 334 6.64 -18.31 -19.21
C HIS A 334 7.65 -18.80 -18.17
N SER A 335 7.70 -20.12 -17.89
CA SER A 335 8.65 -20.74 -16.96
C SER A 335 10.10 -20.56 -17.39
N ASP A 336 10.40 -20.68 -18.68
CA ASP A 336 11.76 -20.57 -19.21
C ASP A 336 12.27 -19.13 -19.15
N ILE A 337 11.42 -18.17 -19.52
CA ILE A 337 11.76 -16.74 -19.48
C ILE A 337 11.97 -16.29 -18.04
N LYS A 338 11.11 -16.70 -17.11
CA LYS A 338 11.28 -16.46 -15.67
C LYS A 338 12.56 -17.06 -15.11
N ARG A 339 12.97 -18.23 -15.60
CA ARG A 339 14.24 -18.87 -15.20
C ARG A 339 15.44 -18.06 -15.69
N THR A 340 15.42 -17.57 -16.94
CA THR A 340 16.47 -16.70 -17.47
C THR A 340 16.58 -15.41 -16.67
N LEU A 341 15.45 -14.72 -16.41
CA LEU A 341 15.41 -13.53 -15.56
C LEU A 341 15.96 -13.84 -14.16
N SER A 342 15.55 -14.95 -13.55
CA SER A 342 16.02 -15.36 -12.22
C SER A 342 17.53 -15.60 -12.16
N ASN A 343 18.11 -16.18 -13.20
CA ASN A 343 19.55 -16.41 -13.29
C ASN A 343 20.33 -15.10 -13.46
N TRP A 344 19.77 -14.12 -14.17
CA TRP A 344 20.36 -12.79 -14.30
C TRP A 344 20.28 -12.03 -12.96
N ILE A 345 19.13 -12.02 -12.30
CA ILE A 345 18.93 -11.40 -10.97
C ILE A 345 19.95 -11.97 -9.98
N ALA A 346 20.13 -13.29 -9.93
CA ALA A 346 21.07 -13.92 -9.00
C ALA A 346 22.54 -13.46 -9.15
N ARG A 347 22.91 -12.87 -10.29
CA ARG A 347 24.27 -12.35 -10.54
C ARG A 347 24.42 -10.86 -10.22
N VAL A 348 23.33 -10.09 -10.30
CA VAL A 348 23.36 -8.62 -10.24
C VAL A 348 22.71 -8.08 -8.96
N ALA A 349 21.87 -8.88 -8.30
CA ALA A 349 21.09 -8.43 -7.15
C ALA A 349 21.95 -8.13 -5.91
N PRO A 350 21.60 -7.07 -5.16
CA PRO A 350 22.18 -6.84 -3.85
C PRO A 350 21.74 -7.92 -2.86
N ASP A 351 22.43 -8.02 -1.71
CA ASP A 351 22.20 -9.09 -0.74
C ASP A 351 20.77 -9.07 -0.14
N ASP A 352 20.11 -7.90 -0.09
CA ASP A 352 18.76 -7.70 0.47
C ASP A 352 17.61 -7.94 -0.52
N PHE A 353 17.91 -8.24 -1.78
CA PHE A 353 16.88 -8.56 -2.76
C PHE A 353 16.19 -9.90 -2.43
N ASP A 354 14.86 -9.88 -2.30
CA ASP A 354 14.10 -11.08 -1.95
C ASP A 354 13.97 -12.07 -3.11
N ALA A 355 14.81 -13.10 -3.14
CA ALA A 355 14.66 -14.19 -4.11
C ALA A 355 13.39 -15.04 -3.91
N SER A 356 12.65 -14.87 -2.80
CA SER A 356 11.39 -15.56 -2.53
C SER A 356 10.20 -15.06 -3.35
N TYR A 357 10.38 -14.06 -4.23
CA TYR A 357 9.42 -13.79 -5.32
C TYR A 357 9.09 -15.06 -6.13
N LYS A 358 9.97 -16.07 -6.12
CA LYS A 358 9.75 -17.41 -6.68
C LYS A 358 8.66 -18.20 -5.94
N ALA A 359 8.62 -18.12 -4.61
CA ALA A 359 7.54 -18.67 -3.80
C ALA A 359 6.25 -17.87 -4.01
N ALA A 360 6.35 -16.54 -4.14
CA ALA A 360 5.22 -15.73 -4.59
C ALA A 360 4.73 -16.18 -5.97
N CYS A 361 5.58 -16.53 -6.96
CA CYS A 361 5.13 -17.06 -8.26
C CYS A 361 4.37 -18.41 -8.16
N ASN A 362 4.82 -19.35 -7.32
CA ASN A 362 4.13 -20.65 -7.14
C ASN A 362 2.90 -20.56 -6.20
N TRP A 363 2.90 -19.60 -5.26
CA TRP A 363 1.75 -19.27 -4.41
C TRP A 363 0.73 -18.37 -5.16
N CYS A 364 1.20 -17.58 -6.12
CA CYS A 364 0.44 -16.77 -7.08
C CYS A 364 -0.30 -17.62 -8.10
N SER A 365 0.14 -18.84 -8.41
CA SER A 365 -0.64 -19.69 -9.32
C SER A 365 -2.03 -20.03 -8.74
N SER A 366 -2.16 -20.10 -7.41
CA SER A 366 -3.45 -20.27 -6.71
C SER A 366 -4.10 -18.94 -6.33
N ASN A 367 -3.28 -17.93 -5.99
CA ASN A 367 -3.76 -16.67 -5.43
C ASN A 367 -3.77 -15.48 -6.40
N VAL A 368 -3.23 -15.50 -7.62
CA VAL A 368 -3.47 -14.45 -8.64
C VAL A 368 -4.85 -14.64 -9.24
N TYR A 369 -5.26 -15.88 -9.50
CA TYR A 369 -6.64 -16.19 -9.89
C TYR A 369 -7.65 -15.89 -8.76
N ARG A 370 -7.29 -16.14 -7.48
CA ARG A 370 -8.10 -15.70 -6.31
C ARG A 370 -7.94 -14.23 -5.96
N ALA A 371 -6.84 -13.55 -6.23
CA ALA A 371 -6.62 -12.12 -5.98
C ALA A 371 -7.27 -11.25 -7.06
N MET A 372 -7.42 -11.79 -8.27
CA MET A 372 -8.31 -11.24 -9.30
C MET A 372 -9.79 -11.33 -8.88
N GLN A 373 -10.17 -12.27 -8.00
CA GLN A 373 -11.52 -12.36 -7.40
C GLN A 373 -11.66 -11.78 -5.98
N LYS A 374 -10.57 -11.61 -5.22
CA LYS A 374 -10.52 -11.09 -3.83
C LYS A 374 -9.49 -9.98 -3.65
N GLY A 375 -9.35 -9.08 -4.63
CA GLY A 375 -8.75 -7.75 -4.48
C GLY A 375 -7.47 -7.65 -3.64
N LYS A 376 -6.56 -8.62 -3.75
CA LYS A 376 -5.30 -8.67 -2.98
C LYS A 376 -4.11 -8.79 -3.92
N HIS A 377 -3.94 -7.79 -4.78
CA HIS A 377 -2.64 -7.20 -5.15
C HIS A 377 -2.86 -5.84 -5.84
N VAL A 378 -3.84 -5.12 -5.30
CA VAL A 378 -4.15 -3.73 -5.60
C VAL A 378 -4.29 -3.01 -4.26
N GLU A 379 -3.34 -3.22 -3.36
CA GLU A 379 -3.27 -2.46 -2.09
C GLU A 379 -2.46 -1.17 -2.26
N LEU A 380 -2.20 -0.76 -3.51
CA LEU A 380 -1.62 0.55 -3.83
C LEU A 380 -2.30 1.35 -4.94
N MET A 381 -3.32 0.87 -5.68
CA MET A 381 -4.07 1.74 -6.61
C MET A 381 -5.53 1.29 -6.78
N LEU A 382 -6.39 1.79 -5.90
CA LEU A 382 -7.82 2.06 -6.07
C LEU A 382 -8.50 1.51 -7.32
N ASN A 383 -9.35 0.52 -7.10
CA ASN A 383 -10.34 0.15 -8.09
C ASN A 383 -11.71 0.04 -7.41
N ARG A 384 -12.50 1.12 -7.46
CA ARG A 384 -13.97 1.04 -7.53
C ARG A 384 -14.48 2.09 -8.51
N ARG A 385 -15.37 1.68 -9.41
CA ARG A 385 -16.04 2.53 -10.41
C ARG A 385 -16.78 3.65 -9.68
N VAL A 386 -16.35 4.91 -9.85
CA VAL A 386 -17.11 6.08 -9.43
C VAL A 386 -17.74 6.70 -10.69
N LYS A 387 -19.06 6.79 -10.72
CA LYS A 387 -19.76 7.67 -11.66
C LYS A 387 -19.59 9.12 -11.17
N MET A 388 -19.17 9.99 -12.07
CA MET A 388 -18.99 11.43 -11.85
C MET A 388 -20.24 12.05 -11.21
N VAL A 389 -20.05 12.83 -10.14
CA VAL A 389 -21.08 13.73 -9.62
C VAL A 389 -20.62 15.16 -9.90
N LYS A 390 -21.46 15.89 -10.62
CA LYS A 390 -21.25 17.31 -10.96
C LYS A 390 -21.58 18.12 -9.70
N ALA A 391 -20.59 18.57 -8.95
CA ALA A 391 -20.81 19.54 -7.88
C ALA A 391 -20.95 20.93 -8.51
N LYS A 392 -22.05 21.64 -8.19
CA LYS A 392 -22.25 23.03 -8.56
C LYS A 392 -21.22 23.88 -7.80
N THR A 393 -20.43 24.64 -8.55
CA THR A 393 -19.55 25.69 -8.02
C THR A 393 -20.39 26.83 -7.50
N ASN A 394 -20.39 27.05 -6.19
CA ASN A 394 -20.63 28.39 -5.65
C ASN A 394 -19.25 29.03 -5.47
N SER A 395 -19.00 30.04 -6.30
CA SER A 395 -17.93 31.00 -6.12
C SER A 395 -18.22 31.80 -4.86
N ASP A 396 -17.31 31.74 -3.89
CA ASP A 396 -16.87 32.91 -3.14
C ASP A 396 -15.48 32.59 -2.57
N TYR A 397 -14.52 33.44 -2.91
CA TYR A 397 -13.14 33.38 -2.49
C TYR A 397 -13.06 33.84 -1.02
N ASP A 398 -12.81 32.92 -0.10
CA ASP A 398 -12.11 33.22 1.15
C ASP A 398 -11.57 31.91 1.76
N GLU A 399 -10.30 31.93 2.16
CA GLU A 399 -9.54 30.90 2.90
C GLU A 399 -9.92 29.43 2.63
N THR A 400 -9.27 28.79 1.64
CA THR A 400 -9.47 27.38 1.32
C THR A 400 -8.84 26.45 2.37
N GLU A 401 -9.58 26.17 3.43
CA GLU A 401 -9.37 25.00 4.28
C GLU A 401 -9.52 23.72 3.44
N VAL A 402 -8.53 22.82 3.49
CA VAL A 402 -8.62 21.52 2.83
C VAL A 402 -9.70 20.69 3.53
N ASP A 403 -10.77 20.34 2.80
CA ASP A 403 -11.83 19.47 3.31
C ASP A 403 -11.26 18.07 3.59
N ILE A 404 -11.29 17.68 4.87
CA ILE A 404 -10.80 16.42 5.40
C ILE A 404 -11.94 15.52 5.91
N SER A 405 -13.19 15.88 5.62
CA SER A 405 -14.35 15.10 6.04
C SER A 405 -14.44 13.80 5.24
N LEU A 406 -14.70 12.69 5.94
CA LEU A 406 -14.95 11.41 5.27
C LEU A 406 -16.19 11.54 4.40
N SER A 407 -16.10 11.07 3.14
CA SER A 407 -17.24 11.11 2.23
C SER A 407 -18.48 10.47 2.87
N HIS A 408 -19.65 11.06 2.64
CA HIS A 408 -20.94 10.56 3.16
C HIS A 408 -21.16 9.06 2.85
N ARG A 409 -20.65 8.58 1.71
CA ARG A 409 -20.68 7.16 1.31
C ARG A 409 -19.94 6.26 2.29
N LEU A 410 -18.76 6.66 2.73
CA LEU A 410 -17.95 5.87 3.65
C LEU A 410 -18.57 5.84 5.06
N ASN A 411 -19.15 6.96 5.49
CA ASN A 411 -19.88 7.03 6.77
C ASN A 411 -21.15 6.16 6.80
N ALA A 412 -21.72 5.81 5.63
CA ALA A 412 -22.94 5.00 5.54
C ALA A 412 -22.70 3.48 5.62
N VAL A 413 -21.46 3.03 5.49
CA VAL A 413 -21.05 1.61 5.53
C VAL A 413 -20.98 1.13 6.97
N LYS A 414 -21.63 0.00 7.28
CA LYS A 414 -21.59 -0.57 8.64
C LYS A 414 -20.34 -1.43 8.83
N PRO A 415 -19.79 -1.52 10.06
CA PRO A 415 -18.69 -2.44 10.36
C PRO A 415 -19.03 -3.89 9.97
N SER A 416 -18.04 -4.62 9.45
CA SER A 416 -18.23 -5.98 8.92
C SER A 416 -18.72 -6.95 9.99
N LYS A 417 -19.99 -7.39 9.86
CA LYS A 417 -20.53 -8.49 10.67
C LYS A 417 -19.75 -9.78 10.46
N THR A 418 -19.19 -10.02 9.28
CA THR A 418 -18.35 -11.18 8.96
C THR A 418 -17.11 -11.22 9.84
N LEU A 419 -16.45 -10.08 10.11
CA LEU A 419 -15.33 -10.03 11.06
C LEU A 419 -15.78 -10.37 12.49
N SER A 420 -16.96 -9.88 12.91
CA SER A 420 -17.50 -10.20 14.24
C SER A 420 -17.93 -11.67 14.37
N ILE A 421 -18.44 -12.27 13.29
CA ILE A 421 -18.86 -13.66 13.22
C ILE A 421 -17.64 -14.57 13.07
N CYS A 422 -16.61 -14.20 12.31
CA CYS A 422 -15.34 -14.93 12.25
C CYS A 422 -14.65 -14.98 13.61
N HIS A 423 -14.70 -13.92 14.42
CA HIS A 423 -14.23 -13.98 15.81
C HIS A 423 -15.03 -14.96 16.67
N HIS A 424 -16.34 -15.13 16.45
CA HIS A 424 -17.16 -16.10 17.17
C HIS A 424 -17.05 -17.53 16.61
N ALA A 425 -16.86 -17.69 15.30
CA ALA A 425 -16.77 -18.97 14.61
C ALA A 425 -15.46 -19.71 14.91
N THR A 426 -14.37 -18.99 15.20
CA THR A 426 -13.14 -19.61 15.71
C THR A 426 -13.35 -20.35 17.05
N ALA A 427 -14.47 -20.12 17.75
CA ALA A 427 -14.84 -20.83 18.97
C ALA A 427 -15.76 -22.06 18.75
N LEU A 428 -16.22 -22.34 17.53
CA LEU A 428 -17.15 -23.43 17.24
C LEU A 428 -16.64 -24.28 16.05
N LEU A 429 -16.23 -25.51 16.33
CA LEU A 429 -15.78 -26.50 15.34
C LEU A 429 -16.86 -26.72 14.25
N GLN A 430 -16.43 -26.75 12.98
CA GLN A 430 -17.25 -26.95 11.78
C GLN A 430 -18.07 -28.25 11.83
N ALA A 431 -19.34 -28.18 11.43
CA ALA A 431 -20.18 -29.33 11.10
C ALA A 431 -20.29 -29.43 9.56
N ASP A 432 -19.82 -30.55 8.99
CA ASP A 432 -20.02 -30.90 7.58
C ASP A 432 -21.41 -31.55 7.38
N PHE A 433 -22.07 -31.22 6.27
CA PHE A 433 -23.34 -31.84 5.86
C PHE A 433 -23.22 -32.44 4.46
N ASP A 434 -23.98 -33.50 4.20
CA ASP A 434 -24.05 -34.14 2.89
C ASP A 434 -24.73 -33.25 1.85
N SER A 435 -24.27 -33.36 0.60
CA SER A 435 -24.84 -32.63 -0.54
C SER A 435 -26.21 -33.19 -0.92
N PRO A 436 -27.27 -32.36 -1.06
CA PRO A 436 -28.59 -32.82 -1.47
C PRO A 436 -28.62 -33.55 -2.81
N ASP A 437 -29.44 -34.60 -2.91
CA ASP A 437 -29.50 -35.51 -4.07
C ASP A 437 -29.76 -34.79 -5.40
N VAL A 438 -30.59 -33.75 -5.39
CA VAL A 438 -30.93 -32.95 -6.57
C VAL A 438 -29.72 -32.22 -7.15
N ILE A 439 -28.76 -31.83 -6.30
CA ILE A 439 -27.50 -31.18 -6.70
C ILE A 439 -26.54 -32.23 -7.27
N ALA A 440 -26.48 -33.40 -6.64
CA ALA A 440 -25.70 -34.52 -7.16
C ALA A 440 -26.21 -34.93 -8.56
N GLU A 441 -27.52 -34.99 -8.74
CA GLU A 441 -28.16 -35.34 -10.01
C GLU A 441 -27.95 -34.27 -11.10
N ALA A 442 -28.06 -32.99 -10.75
CA ALA A 442 -27.74 -31.89 -11.67
C ALA A 442 -26.27 -31.92 -12.11
N GLY A 443 -25.34 -32.23 -11.19
CA GLY A 443 -23.92 -32.41 -11.52
C GLY A 443 -23.67 -33.60 -12.45
N MET A 444 -24.37 -34.71 -12.24
CA MET A 444 -24.31 -35.88 -13.13
C MET A 444 -24.84 -35.56 -14.53
N ASN A 445 -25.94 -34.81 -14.62
CA ASN A 445 -26.54 -34.43 -15.91
C ASN A 445 -25.67 -33.42 -16.67
N ALA A 446 -25.13 -32.40 -15.99
CA ALA A 446 -24.17 -31.46 -16.58
C ALA A 446 -22.94 -32.18 -17.16
N THR A 447 -22.47 -33.22 -16.47
CA THR A 447 -21.36 -34.06 -16.95
C THR A 447 -21.74 -34.85 -18.20
N ARG A 448 -22.93 -35.48 -18.22
CA ARG A 448 -23.43 -36.24 -19.39
C ARG A 448 -23.68 -35.37 -20.61
N GLU A 449 -24.14 -34.15 -20.40
CA GLU A 449 -24.47 -33.18 -21.45
C GLU A 449 -23.23 -32.43 -21.98
N GLY A 450 -22.03 -32.77 -21.49
CA GLY A 450 -20.78 -32.19 -21.98
C GLY A 450 -20.45 -30.81 -21.40
N TYR A 451 -21.21 -30.33 -20.41
CA TYR A 451 -20.91 -29.14 -19.62
C TYR A 451 -19.82 -29.40 -18.56
N THR A 452 -18.73 -30.03 -18.96
CA THR A 452 -17.60 -30.43 -18.09
C THR A 452 -16.50 -29.38 -18.01
N ARG A 453 -16.72 -28.21 -18.62
CA ARG A 453 -15.73 -27.12 -18.72
C ARG A 453 -16.25 -25.89 -18.00
N TYR A 454 -15.34 -25.13 -17.41
CA TYR A 454 -15.66 -23.85 -16.79
C TYR A 454 -16.37 -22.93 -17.78
N THR A 455 -17.50 -22.36 -17.36
CA THR A 455 -18.09 -21.22 -18.06
C THR A 455 -17.11 -20.05 -18.04
N PRO A 456 -17.08 -19.19 -19.08
CA PRO A 456 -16.28 -17.97 -19.06
C PRO A 456 -16.62 -17.12 -17.83
N ASN A 457 -15.62 -16.53 -17.17
CA ASN A 457 -15.82 -15.66 -15.99
C ASN A 457 -16.77 -14.47 -16.24
N ALA A 458 -16.95 -14.09 -17.51
CA ALA A 458 -17.90 -13.04 -17.90
C ALA A 458 -19.37 -13.50 -17.92
N GLY A 459 -19.64 -14.80 -17.70
CA GLY A 459 -20.92 -15.43 -17.99
C GLY A 459 -21.05 -15.84 -19.46
N THR A 460 -22.01 -16.71 -19.77
CA THR A 460 -22.34 -17.07 -21.16
C THR A 460 -22.81 -15.84 -21.95
N LEU A 461 -22.68 -15.87 -23.27
CA LEU A 461 -23.12 -14.76 -24.11
C LEU A 461 -24.64 -14.56 -23.98
N GLU A 462 -25.43 -15.64 -23.87
CA GLU A 462 -26.87 -15.55 -23.59
C GLU A 462 -27.15 -14.82 -22.27
N LEU A 463 -26.44 -15.17 -21.19
CA LEU A 463 -26.62 -14.56 -19.88
C LEU A 463 -26.25 -13.06 -19.90
N ARG A 464 -25.14 -12.72 -20.56
CA ARG A 464 -24.72 -11.32 -20.71
C ARG A 464 -25.70 -10.50 -21.54
N HIS A 465 -26.24 -11.04 -22.63
CA HIS A 465 -27.25 -10.36 -23.43
C HIS A 465 -28.58 -10.19 -22.68
N ALA A 466 -28.96 -11.16 -21.86
CA ALA A 466 -30.14 -11.06 -21.00
C ALA A 466 -29.99 -9.94 -19.95
N ILE A 467 -28.80 -9.82 -19.35
CA ILE A 467 -28.48 -8.77 -18.35
C ILE A 467 -28.38 -7.37 -18.98
N CYS A 468 -27.96 -7.26 -20.25
CA CYS A 468 -27.73 -5.98 -20.93
C CYS A 468 -28.98 -5.34 -21.57
N ARG A 469 -30.19 -5.93 -21.46
CA ARG A 469 -31.43 -5.21 -21.82
C ARG A 469 -31.68 -4.08 -20.81
N PRO A 470 -32.15 -2.89 -21.26
CA PRO A 470 -31.78 -1.61 -20.64
C PRO A 470 -32.45 -1.37 -19.27
N ALA A 471 -31.74 -1.67 -18.18
CA ALA A 471 -31.99 -1.07 -16.87
C ALA A 471 -31.20 0.25 -16.75
N ILE A 472 -31.92 1.34 -17.00
CA ILE A 472 -31.46 2.73 -16.95
C ILE A 472 -30.98 3.07 -15.53
N PHE A 473 -29.66 3.26 -15.35
CA PHE A 473 -29.09 3.88 -14.15
C PHE A 473 -29.26 5.41 -14.23
N ALA A 474 -30.44 5.90 -13.84
CA ALA A 474 -30.72 7.32 -13.61
C ALA A 474 -30.57 7.69 -12.13
N LEU A 475 -30.13 8.94 -11.90
CA LEU A 475 -29.69 9.57 -10.64
C LEU A 475 -30.83 9.77 -9.62
N THR A 476 -31.35 8.70 -9.04
CA THR A 476 -32.28 8.76 -7.88
C THR A 476 -31.82 7.78 -6.81
N ILE A 477 -32.13 8.04 -5.53
CA ILE A 477 -31.88 7.09 -4.43
C ILE A 477 -32.75 5.86 -4.70
N ILE A 478 -32.14 4.80 -5.24
CA ILE A 478 -32.82 3.57 -5.66
C ILE A 478 -32.89 2.58 -4.51
N GLN A 479 -33.94 1.76 -4.48
CA GLN A 479 -34.06 0.61 -3.60
C GLN A 479 -33.53 -0.65 -4.30
N VAL A 480 -32.72 -1.41 -3.56
CA VAL A 480 -32.23 -2.73 -3.97
C VAL A 480 -32.88 -3.76 -3.03
N ILE A 481 -33.73 -4.62 -3.59
CA ILE A 481 -34.42 -5.67 -2.84
C ILE A 481 -33.49 -6.89 -2.71
N ILE A 482 -33.30 -7.37 -1.49
CA ILE A 482 -32.38 -8.48 -1.17
C ILE A 482 -33.10 -9.48 -0.25
N PRO A 483 -33.45 -10.68 -0.75
CA PRO A 483 -33.99 -11.76 0.08
C PRO A 483 -32.90 -12.28 1.04
N ALA A 484 -33.26 -12.46 2.31
CA ALA A 484 -32.45 -13.21 3.26
C ALA A 484 -32.67 -14.72 3.07
N PRO A 485 -31.68 -15.57 3.36
CA PRO A 485 -30.29 -15.21 3.66
C PRO A 485 -29.54 -14.76 2.39
N PHE A 486 -28.56 -13.87 2.57
CA PHE A 486 -27.78 -13.24 1.50
C PHE A 486 -26.29 -13.20 1.86
N TYR A 487 -25.43 -12.92 0.88
CA TYR A 487 -24.03 -12.65 1.17
C TYR A 487 -23.91 -11.35 1.95
N THR A 488 -23.19 -11.37 3.08
CA THR A 488 -23.05 -10.21 3.98
C THR A 488 -22.57 -8.93 3.29
N SER A 489 -21.95 -9.04 2.11
CA SER A 489 -21.56 -7.92 1.26
C SER A 489 -22.71 -7.23 0.52
N ASP A 490 -23.80 -7.91 0.21
CA ASP A 490 -24.83 -7.41 -0.73
C ASP A 490 -25.48 -6.09 -0.24
N PRO A 491 -25.89 -5.95 1.04
CA PRO A 491 -26.44 -4.69 1.53
C PRO A 491 -25.41 -3.56 1.57
N GLU A 492 -24.14 -3.88 1.82
CA GLU A 492 -23.07 -2.88 1.89
C GLU A 492 -22.64 -2.42 0.48
N ILE A 493 -22.68 -3.32 -0.51
CA ILE A 493 -22.50 -2.96 -1.93
C ILE A 493 -23.62 -2.02 -2.37
N ALA A 494 -24.87 -2.29 -1.97
CA ALA A 494 -25.99 -1.40 -2.26
C ALA A 494 -25.79 -0.01 -1.62
N ARG A 495 -25.44 0.07 -0.33
CA ARG A 495 -25.15 1.34 0.36
C ARG A 495 -24.02 2.13 -0.30
N LEU A 496 -22.96 1.44 -0.69
CA LEU A 496 -21.82 2.07 -1.36
C LEU A 496 -22.19 2.65 -2.73
N ALA A 497 -23.19 2.06 -3.40
CA ALA A 497 -23.75 2.54 -4.65
C ALA A 497 -24.83 3.63 -4.46
N ASP A 498 -24.93 4.23 -3.27
CA ASP A 498 -25.98 5.19 -2.87
C ASP A 498 -27.41 4.62 -2.96
N ALA A 499 -27.55 3.29 -2.88
CA ALA A 499 -28.83 2.61 -2.88
C ALA A 499 -29.27 2.23 -1.45
N THR A 500 -30.58 2.17 -1.24
CA THR A 500 -31.17 1.69 0.02
C THR A 500 -31.43 0.18 -0.09
N PRO A 501 -30.70 -0.68 0.65
CA PRO A 501 -31.01 -2.10 0.69
C PRO A 501 -32.30 -2.34 1.47
N VAL A 502 -33.25 -3.05 0.86
CA VAL A 502 -34.49 -3.51 1.49
C VAL A 502 -34.37 -5.03 1.65
N ILE A 503 -34.27 -5.47 2.90
CA ILE A 503 -34.09 -6.88 3.22
C ILE A 503 -35.45 -7.56 3.36
N LEU A 504 -35.68 -8.61 2.58
CA LEU A 504 -36.89 -9.44 2.70
C LEU A 504 -36.57 -10.71 3.48
N PRO A 505 -37.13 -10.90 4.68
CA PRO A 505 -36.91 -12.15 5.42
C PRO A 505 -37.51 -13.35 4.68
N SER A 506 -36.82 -14.48 4.74
CA SER A 506 -37.37 -15.79 4.40
C SER A 506 -37.27 -16.71 5.62
N HIS A 507 -37.90 -17.87 5.56
CA HIS A 507 -38.05 -18.77 6.70
C HIS A 507 -37.65 -20.20 6.34
N ILE A 508 -37.22 -20.98 7.32
CA ILE A 508 -36.90 -22.40 7.07
C ILE A 508 -38.11 -23.17 6.50
N SER A 509 -39.34 -22.78 6.87
CA SER A 509 -40.57 -23.38 6.39
C SER A 509 -40.81 -23.24 4.88
N ASN A 510 -40.18 -22.27 4.23
CA ASN A 510 -40.23 -22.09 2.77
C ASN A 510 -38.88 -22.39 2.10
N ASN A 511 -38.03 -23.19 2.76
CA ASN A 511 -36.66 -23.48 2.34
C ASN A 511 -35.86 -22.20 2.07
N PHE A 512 -36.09 -21.13 2.82
CA PHE A 512 -35.41 -19.84 2.64
C PHE A 512 -35.54 -19.21 1.24
N LEU A 513 -36.56 -19.61 0.46
CA LEU A 513 -36.85 -19.01 -0.84
C LEU A 513 -37.66 -17.72 -0.65
N LEU A 514 -37.51 -16.79 -1.61
CA LEU A 514 -38.28 -15.54 -1.60
C LEU A 514 -39.79 -15.83 -1.72
N ASP A 515 -40.58 -15.24 -0.83
CA ASP A 515 -42.04 -15.21 -0.94
C ASP A 515 -42.47 -14.14 -1.97
N PRO A 516 -43.12 -14.53 -3.08
CA PRO A 516 -43.62 -13.60 -4.10
C PRO A 516 -44.54 -12.51 -3.53
N LYS A 517 -45.37 -12.82 -2.53
CA LYS A 517 -46.27 -11.84 -1.91
C LYS A 517 -45.50 -10.76 -1.15
N LEU A 518 -44.43 -11.17 -0.48
CA LEU A 518 -43.56 -10.25 0.24
C LEU A 518 -42.77 -9.37 -0.72
N LEU A 519 -42.34 -9.93 -1.87
CA LEU A 519 -41.73 -9.17 -2.94
C LEU A 519 -42.69 -8.08 -3.43
N GLU A 520 -43.91 -8.44 -3.85
CA GLU A 520 -44.91 -7.51 -4.38
C GLU A 520 -45.22 -6.38 -3.38
N ALA A 521 -45.39 -6.70 -2.10
CA ALA A 521 -45.66 -5.70 -1.06
C ALA A 521 -44.47 -4.76 -0.77
N SER A 522 -43.25 -5.15 -1.15
CA SER A 522 -42.02 -4.37 -0.90
C SER A 522 -41.62 -3.47 -2.07
N LEU A 523 -42.18 -3.69 -3.26
CA LEU A 523 -41.86 -2.92 -4.45
C LEU A 523 -42.44 -1.51 -4.33
N THR A 524 -41.63 -0.54 -4.76
CA THR A 524 -42.00 0.88 -4.81
C THR A 524 -41.50 1.49 -6.12
N GLU A 525 -41.93 2.71 -6.44
CA GLU A 525 -41.41 3.47 -7.59
C GLU A 525 -39.88 3.69 -7.55
N ARG A 526 -39.21 3.46 -6.41
CA ARG A 526 -37.75 3.55 -6.26
C ARG A 526 -37.04 2.21 -6.44
N SER A 527 -37.78 1.10 -6.49
CA SER A 527 -37.21 -0.24 -6.69
C SER A 527 -36.64 -0.36 -8.10
N ARG A 528 -35.35 -0.69 -8.21
CA ARG A 528 -34.67 -0.82 -9.51
C ARG A 528 -33.89 -2.12 -9.68
N LEU A 529 -33.64 -2.84 -8.59
CA LEU A 529 -32.86 -4.08 -8.62
C LEU A 529 -33.39 -5.06 -7.58
N LEU A 530 -33.57 -6.30 -7.99
CA LEU A 530 -33.78 -7.46 -7.12
C LEU A 530 -32.54 -8.36 -7.26
N ILE A 531 -31.90 -8.69 -6.13
CA ILE A 531 -30.79 -9.64 -6.11
C ILE A 531 -31.35 -11.02 -5.76
N LEU A 532 -31.22 -11.99 -6.67
CA LEU A 532 -31.56 -13.39 -6.41
C LEU A 532 -30.28 -14.22 -6.33
N CYS A 533 -30.21 -15.09 -5.33
CA CYS A 533 -29.13 -16.07 -5.18
C CYS A 533 -29.74 -17.47 -5.33
N SER A 534 -29.36 -18.20 -6.38
CA SER A 534 -29.81 -19.56 -6.65
C SER A 534 -28.61 -20.40 -7.11
N PRO A 535 -28.17 -21.43 -6.35
CA PRO A 535 -28.67 -21.82 -5.03
C PRO A 535 -28.45 -20.71 -3.97
N CYS A 536 -29.42 -20.56 -3.08
CA CYS A 536 -29.45 -19.53 -2.03
C CYS A 536 -28.37 -19.81 -0.99
N ASN A 537 -27.33 -19.00 -0.92
CA ASN A 537 -26.29 -19.14 0.10
C ASN A 537 -26.74 -18.50 1.44
N PRO A 538 -26.59 -19.15 2.61
CA PRO A 538 -25.98 -20.46 2.89
C PRO A 538 -26.95 -21.63 2.91
N ALA A 539 -28.22 -21.42 2.58
CA ALA A 539 -29.27 -22.45 2.68
C ALA A 539 -29.18 -23.57 1.62
N GLY A 540 -28.48 -23.37 0.50
CA GLY A 540 -28.39 -24.29 -0.64
C GLY A 540 -29.66 -24.36 -1.51
N SER A 541 -30.72 -23.65 -1.16
CA SER A 541 -32.04 -23.77 -1.81
C SER A 541 -32.08 -23.25 -3.24
N VAL A 542 -32.70 -24.00 -4.15
CA VAL A 542 -32.78 -23.65 -5.57
C VAL A 542 -34.17 -23.13 -5.92
N TYR A 543 -34.23 -22.04 -6.67
CA TYR A 543 -35.49 -21.51 -7.19
C TYR A 543 -36.02 -22.41 -8.31
N SER A 544 -37.26 -22.88 -8.16
CA SER A 544 -37.92 -23.62 -9.25
C SER A 544 -38.27 -22.70 -10.41
N LYS A 545 -38.35 -23.26 -11.63
CA LYS A 545 -38.78 -22.51 -12.83
C LYS A 545 -40.12 -21.77 -12.60
N LYS A 546 -41.09 -22.46 -12.01
CA LYS A 546 -42.42 -21.90 -11.69
C LYS A 546 -42.33 -20.67 -10.78
N LEU A 547 -41.49 -20.75 -9.74
CA LEU A 547 -41.29 -19.63 -8.81
C LEU A 547 -40.57 -18.46 -9.47
N LEU A 548 -39.60 -18.73 -10.34
CA LEU A 548 -38.93 -17.68 -11.12
C LEU A 548 -39.88 -16.98 -12.09
N GLU A 549 -40.80 -17.72 -12.73
CA GLU A 549 -41.83 -17.16 -13.60
C GLU A 549 -42.80 -16.25 -12.80
N GLU A 550 -43.19 -16.65 -11.59
CA GLU A 550 -44.02 -15.84 -10.70
C GLU A 550 -43.32 -14.54 -10.27
N ILE A 551 -42.05 -14.65 -9.86
CA ILE A 551 -41.22 -13.48 -9.52
C ILE A 551 -41.07 -12.56 -10.75
N ALA A 552 -40.79 -13.13 -11.93
CA ALA A 552 -40.64 -12.38 -13.17
C ALA A 552 -41.91 -11.59 -13.53
N GLN A 553 -43.09 -12.19 -13.32
CA GLN A 553 -44.36 -11.52 -13.56
C GLN A 553 -44.58 -10.33 -12.62
N ILE A 554 -44.18 -10.46 -11.35
CA ILE A 554 -44.30 -9.38 -10.35
C ILE A 554 -43.38 -8.20 -10.69
N VAL A 555 -42.13 -8.47 -11.09
CA VAL A 555 -41.15 -7.41 -11.41
C VAL A 555 -41.33 -6.80 -12.81
N ALA A 556 -42.11 -7.44 -13.68
CA ALA A 556 -42.42 -6.92 -15.01
C ALA A 556 -43.60 -5.92 -15.02
N ASN A 557 -44.42 -5.93 -13.97
CA ASN A 557 -45.47 -4.94 -13.72
C ASN A 557 -44.85 -3.64 -13.17
#